data_AF-A0A0L6U8L5-F1
#
_entry.id   AF-A0A0L6U8L5-F1
#
_cell.length_a   1.000
_cell.length_b   1.000
_cell.length_c   1.000
_cell.angle_alpha   90.00
_cell.angle_beta   90.00
_cell.angle_gamma   90.00
#
_symmetry.space_group_name_H-M   'P 1'
#
loop_
_entity.id
_entity.type
_entity.pdbx_description
1 polymer ?
#
loop_
_entity_poly.entity_id
_entity_poly.type
_entity_poly.pdbx_seq_one_letter_code
_entity_poly.pdbx_strand_id
1 'polypeptide(L)'
;MEIVCLQRTKQVILNLPKKVKKAIMASLGKHWEEYSKDLHEKFIHIFGRLCTAGQPWDPTKFFKQLTRIRQYCNHPMFVQEVIPTNAKWAWQDLGKLVHLVQHLKGLLNGEQRARRRCGKKNCLSR
;
A
#
# COMPACT_ATOMS: atom_id res chain seq x y z
N MET A 1 40.50 8.47 -11.61
CA MET A 1 39.61 8.49 -12.79
C MET A 1 38.28 9.07 -12.32
N GLU A 2 38.01 10.34 -12.59
CA GLU A 2 36.72 10.94 -12.25
C GLU A 2 35.69 10.58 -13.32
N ILE A 3 34.63 9.88 -12.92
CA ILE A 3 33.53 9.54 -13.81
C ILE A 3 32.56 10.73 -13.79
N VAL A 4 32.60 11.53 -14.85
CA VAL A 4 31.62 12.59 -15.05
C VAL A 4 30.31 11.97 -15.53
N CYS A 5 29.25 12.09 -14.74
CA CYS A 5 27.93 11.56 -15.09
C CYS A 5 26.99 12.70 -15.52
N LEU A 6 26.45 12.59 -16.74
CA LEU A 6 25.45 13.53 -17.25
C LEU A 6 24.04 12.98 -17.02
N GLN A 7 23.22 13.70 -16.25
CA GLN A 7 21.81 13.36 -16.03
C GLN A 7 20.89 14.38 -16.71
N ARG A 8 19.90 13.88 -17.47
CA ARG A 8 18.80 14.70 -18.02
C ARG A 8 17.47 14.26 -17.41
N THR A 9 16.58 15.21 -17.16
CA THR A 9 15.25 14.92 -16.60
C THR A 9 14.17 15.02 -17.68
N LYS A 10 13.07 14.26 -17.51
CA LYS A 10 11.94 14.29 -18.45
C LYS A 10 11.34 15.69 -18.61
N GLN A 11 11.42 16.53 -17.58
CA GLN A 11 10.91 17.90 -17.60
C GLN A 11 11.73 18.83 -18.50
N VAL A 12 13.03 18.57 -18.64
CA VAL A 12 13.93 19.38 -19.48
C VAL A 12 13.80 19.02 -20.95
N ILE A 13 13.52 17.75 -21.26
CA ILE A 13 13.46 17.25 -22.65
C ILE A 13 12.03 17.30 -23.21
N LEU A 14 11.01 17.08 -22.39
CA LEU A 14 9.64 16.86 -22.84
C LEU A 14 8.67 17.85 -22.17
N ASN A 15 7.74 18.39 -22.95
CA ASN A 15 6.62 19.20 -22.46
C ASN A 15 5.51 18.32 -21.87
N LEU A 16 5.82 17.59 -20.78
CA LEU A 16 4.87 16.70 -20.13
C LEU A 16 3.97 17.44 -19.12
N PRO A 17 2.70 17.03 -18.98
CA PRO A 17 1.87 17.52 -17.89
C PRO A 17 2.47 17.16 -16.53
N LYS A 18 2.20 18.00 -15.53
CA LYS A 18 2.72 17.82 -14.17
C LYS A 18 2.26 16.47 -13.61
N LYS A 19 3.22 15.62 -13.21
CA LYS A 19 2.93 14.35 -12.53
C LYS A 19 2.21 14.62 -11.22
N VAL A 20 1.03 14.04 -11.06
CA VAL A 20 0.28 14.07 -9.80
C VAL A 20 0.56 12.79 -9.03
N LYS A 21 1.01 12.91 -7.79
CA LYS A 21 1.17 11.79 -6.85
C LYS A 21 0.27 12.05 -5.65
N LYS A 22 -0.59 11.08 -5.32
CA LYS A 22 -1.47 11.14 -4.14
C LYS A 22 -1.09 9.99 -3.20
N ALA A 23 -0.94 10.30 -1.93
CA ALA A 23 -0.84 9.28 -0.89
C ALA A 23 -2.26 8.88 -0.48
N ILE A 24 -2.51 7.59 -0.37
CA ILE A 24 -3.80 7.04 0.08
C ILE A 24 -3.53 6.36 1.42
N MET A 25 -4.18 6.84 2.46
CA MET A 25 -4.19 6.17 3.76
C MET A 25 -5.26 5.09 3.72
N ALA A 26 -4.86 3.85 3.99
CA ALA A 26 -5.76 2.72 4.09
C ALA A 26 -5.72 2.19 5.53
N SER A 27 -6.89 2.05 6.15
CA SER A 27 -7.05 1.40 7.45
C SER A 27 -7.19 -0.12 7.28
N LEU A 28 -6.79 -0.89 8.28
CA LEU A 28 -7.11 -2.32 8.32
C LEU A 28 -8.56 -2.50 8.78
N GLY A 29 -9.16 -3.65 8.45
CA GLY A 29 -10.43 -4.04 9.07
C GLY A 29 -10.28 -4.18 10.59
N LYS A 30 -11.31 -3.81 11.35
CA LYS A 30 -11.30 -3.75 12.82
C LYS A 30 -10.77 -5.03 13.49
N HIS A 31 -11.14 -6.19 12.95
CA HIS A 31 -10.71 -7.51 13.45
C HIS A 31 -9.18 -7.75 13.31
N TRP A 32 -8.53 -7.05 12.38
CA TRP A 32 -7.09 -7.17 12.12
C TRP A 32 -6.26 -6.09 12.83
N GLU A 33 -6.90 -5.06 13.37
CA GLU A 33 -6.19 -3.99 14.08
C GLU A 33 -5.53 -4.50 15.36
N GLU A 34 -6.17 -5.41 16.10
CA GLU A 34 -5.63 -5.96 17.34
C GLU A 34 -4.34 -6.76 17.11
N TYR A 35 -4.35 -7.65 16.11
CA TYR A 35 -3.16 -8.39 15.69
C TYR A 35 -2.06 -7.46 15.16
N SER A 36 -2.43 -6.40 14.44
CA SER A 36 -1.48 -5.38 14.00
C SER A 36 -0.81 -4.70 15.20
N LYS A 37 -1.58 -4.29 16.21
CA LYS A 37 -1.05 -3.66 17.43
C LYS A 37 -0.09 -4.58 18.15
N ASP A 38 -0.46 -5.83 18.39
CA ASP A 38 0.38 -6.84 19.05
C ASP A 38 1.71 -7.06 18.29
N LEU A 39 1.66 -7.15 16.95
CA LEU A 39 2.88 -7.25 16.12
C LEU A 39 3.81 -6.04 16.29
N HIS A 40 3.25 -4.83 16.31
CA HIS A 40 4.03 -3.60 16.47
C HIS A 40 4.57 -3.44 17.89
N GLU A 41 3.78 -3.76 18.91
CA GLU A 41 4.20 -3.72 20.31
C GLU A 41 5.35 -4.70 20.56
N LYS A 42 5.24 -5.94 20.07
CA LYS A 42 6.33 -6.92 20.13
C LYS A 42 7.59 -6.43 19.43
N PHE A 43 7.45 -5.83 18.24
CA PHE A 43 8.59 -5.27 17.52
C PHE A 43 9.27 -4.12 18.28
N ILE A 44 8.48 -3.19 18.83
CA ILE A 44 8.99 -2.05 19.62
C ILE A 44 9.64 -2.53 20.92
N HIS A 45 9.08 -3.55 21.57
CA HIS A 45 9.65 -4.12 22.78
C HIS A 45 11.02 -4.77 22.51
N ILE A 46 11.16 -5.49 21.41
CA ILE A 46 12.39 -6.22 21.08
C ILE A 46 13.46 -5.29 20.48
N PHE A 47 13.08 -4.37 19.58
CA PHE A 47 14.01 -3.59 18.76
C PHE A 47 13.89 -2.07 18.92
N GLY A 48 12.86 -1.60 19.61
CA GLY A 48 12.62 -0.18 19.82
C GLY A 48 13.42 0.39 20.99
N ARG A 49 13.10 1.63 21.37
CA ARG A 49 13.73 2.32 22.51
C ARG A 49 13.47 1.63 23.87
N LEU A 50 12.47 0.76 23.93
CA LEU A 50 12.12 -0.03 25.12
C LEU A 50 12.83 -1.39 25.19
N CYS A 51 13.84 -1.61 24.33
CA CYS A 51 14.68 -2.80 24.38
C CYS A 51 15.25 -2.97 25.79
N THR A 52 15.08 -4.17 26.37
CA THR A 52 15.68 -4.53 27.65
C THR A 52 17.20 -4.44 27.53
N ALA A 53 17.74 -3.35 28.05
CA ALA A 53 19.14 -2.96 27.90
C ALA A 53 20.08 -4.08 28.37
N GLY A 54 20.91 -4.59 27.44
CA GLY A 54 21.99 -5.52 27.79
C GLY A 54 22.51 -6.40 26.66
N GLN A 55 21.73 -6.60 25.58
CA GLN A 55 22.16 -7.44 24.44
C GLN A 55 22.02 -6.71 23.10
N PRO A 56 23.03 -6.80 22.20
CA PRO A 56 22.87 -6.35 20.83
C PRO A 56 21.72 -7.11 20.16
N TRP A 57 20.88 -6.41 19.40
CA TRP A 57 19.82 -7.07 18.63
C TRP A 57 20.43 -7.73 17.38
N ASP A 58 19.91 -8.91 17.04
CA ASP A 58 20.28 -9.64 15.83
C ASP A 58 19.63 -8.97 14.60
N PRO A 59 20.42 -8.45 13.64
CA PRO A 59 19.90 -7.81 12.43
C PRO A 59 18.98 -8.74 11.61
N THR A 60 19.27 -10.04 11.61
CA THR A 60 18.46 -11.02 10.89
C THR A 60 17.06 -11.10 11.47
N LYS A 61 16.95 -11.15 12.81
CA LYS A 61 15.65 -11.15 13.51
C LYS A 61 14.90 -9.85 13.28
N PHE A 62 15.58 -8.70 13.28
CA PHE A 62 14.97 -7.41 13.00
C PHE A 62 14.35 -7.36 11.61
N PHE A 63 15.13 -7.67 10.56
CA PHE A 63 14.62 -7.61 9.19
C PHE A 63 13.52 -8.65 8.95
N LYS A 64 13.59 -9.82 9.58
CA LYS A 64 12.52 -10.82 9.54
C LYS A 64 11.21 -10.27 10.14
N GLN A 65 11.27 -9.65 11.33
CA GLN A 65 10.08 -9.09 11.97
C GLN A 65 9.54 -7.85 11.24
N LEU A 66 10.41 -6.98 10.75
CA LEU A 66 10.01 -5.83 9.93
C LEU A 66 9.32 -6.29 8.63
N THR A 67 9.85 -7.33 7.99
CA THR A 67 9.25 -7.92 6.79
C THR A 67 7.88 -8.51 7.09
N ARG A 68 7.73 -9.19 8.24
CA ARG A 68 6.45 -9.72 8.71
C ARG A 68 5.39 -8.62 8.87
N ILE A 69 5.73 -7.50 9.52
CA ILE A 69 4.82 -6.35 9.66
C ILE A 69 4.44 -5.79 8.27
N ARG A 70 5.40 -5.63 7.36
CA ARG A 70 5.12 -5.15 6.00
C ARG A 70 4.19 -6.08 5.24
N GLN A 71 4.39 -7.39 5.36
CA GLN A 71 3.53 -8.41 4.75
C GLN A 71 2.12 -8.37 5.34
N TYR A 72 1.99 -8.24 6.66
CA TYR A 72 0.71 -8.10 7.35
C TYR A 72 -0.10 -6.91 6.81
N CYS A 73 0.53 -5.75 6.67
CA CYS A 73 -0.10 -4.54 6.12
C CYS A 73 -0.47 -4.67 4.62
N ASN A 74 0.03 -5.67 3.91
CA ASN A 74 -0.42 -5.99 2.55
C ASN A 74 -1.60 -6.97 2.60
N HIS A 75 -1.47 -8.04 3.38
CA HIS A 75 -2.51 -9.04 3.58
C HIS A 75 -2.22 -9.86 4.86
N PRO A 76 -3.14 -9.96 5.82
CA PRO A 76 -2.86 -10.64 7.08
C PRO A 76 -2.55 -12.15 6.92
N MET A 77 -3.13 -12.83 5.92
CA MET A 77 -2.77 -14.22 5.54
C MET A 77 -1.26 -14.48 5.33
N PHE A 78 -0.43 -13.47 5.05
CA PHE A 78 1.02 -13.69 4.96
C PHE A 78 1.70 -13.88 6.32
N VAL A 79 0.96 -13.77 7.42
CA VAL A 79 1.45 -13.96 8.80
C VAL A 79 0.61 -15.03 9.51
N GLN A 80 0.49 -16.20 8.89
CA GLN A 80 -0.27 -17.35 9.42
C GLN A 80 0.19 -17.82 10.81
N GLU A 81 1.46 -17.62 11.17
CA GLU A 81 1.96 -17.96 12.52
C GLU A 81 1.26 -17.18 13.65
N VAL A 82 0.58 -16.07 13.32
CA VAL A 82 -0.05 -15.17 14.30
C VAL A 82 -1.59 -15.23 14.22
N ILE A 83 -2.14 -15.85 13.18
CA ILE A 83 -3.58 -15.82 12.89
C ILE A 83 -4.14 -17.23 12.95
N PRO A 84 -5.30 -17.46 13.61
CA PRO A 84 -5.91 -18.77 13.67
C PRO A 84 -6.15 -19.34 12.27
N THR A 85 -5.76 -20.60 12.05
CA THR A 85 -5.90 -21.31 10.76
C THR A 85 -7.34 -21.37 10.24
N ASN A 86 -8.33 -21.17 11.13
CA ASN A 86 -9.76 -21.23 10.83
C ASN A 86 -10.42 -19.85 10.70
N ALA A 87 -9.65 -18.76 10.61
CA ALA A 87 -10.22 -17.43 10.42
C ALA A 87 -11.02 -17.38 9.10
N LYS A 88 -12.26 -16.89 9.16
CA LYS A 88 -13.04 -16.58 7.95
C LYS A 88 -12.56 -15.24 7.39
N TRP A 89 -12.16 -15.24 6.13
CA TRP A 89 -11.58 -14.06 5.47
C TRP A 89 -12.58 -13.44 4.51
N ALA A 90 -12.76 -12.12 4.60
CA ALA A 90 -13.43 -11.35 3.57
C ALA A 90 -12.40 -10.42 2.90
N TRP A 91 -12.47 -10.27 1.58
CA TRP A 91 -11.57 -9.36 0.86
C TRP A 91 -11.74 -7.90 1.32
N GLN A 92 -12.91 -7.58 1.86
CA GLN A 92 -13.28 -6.29 2.44
C GLN A 92 -12.48 -5.94 3.69
N ASP A 93 -11.84 -6.91 4.31
CA ASP A 93 -11.01 -6.67 5.49
C ASP A 93 -9.63 -6.08 5.14
N LEU A 94 -9.30 -6.05 3.84
CA LEU A 94 -8.04 -5.57 3.30
C LEU A 94 -8.19 -4.12 2.81
N GLY A 95 -7.77 -3.16 3.63
CA GLY A 95 -7.91 -1.73 3.30
C GLY A 95 -7.37 -1.35 1.92
N LYS A 96 -6.20 -1.86 1.54
CA LYS A 96 -5.61 -1.59 0.22
C LYS A 96 -6.47 -2.12 -0.93
N LEU A 97 -7.10 -3.29 -0.75
CA LEU A 97 -7.95 -3.89 -1.77
C LEU A 97 -9.29 -3.18 -1.87
N VAL A 98 -9.88 -2.79 -0.73
CA VAL A 98 -11.10 -1.96 -0.70
C VAL A 98 -10.90 -0.67 -1.47
N HIS A 99 -9.82 0.07 -1.18
CA HIS A 99 -9.50 1.30 -1.90
C HIS A 99 -9.24 1.05 -3.39
N LEU A 100 -8.52 -0.02 -3.74
CA LEU A 100 -8.26 -0.38 -5.14
C LEU A 100 -9.56 -0.65 -5.90
N VAL A 101 -10.46 -1.47 -5.35
CA VAL A 101 -11.74 -1.81 -5.96
C VAL A 101 -12.62 -0.57 -6.15
N GLN A 102 -12.69 0.31 -5.14
CA GLN A 102 -13.42 1.58 -5.24
C GLN A 102 -12.84 2.48 -6.33
N HIS A 103 -11.51 2.59 -6.40
CA HIS A 103 -10.83 3.41 -7.39
C HIS A 103 -11.03 2.88 -8.82
N LEU A 104 -10.95 1.56 -9.01
CA LEU A 104 -11.21 0.91 -10.30
C LEU A 104 -12.66 1.10 -10.75
N LYS A 105 -13.64 0.95 -9.85
CA LYS A 105 -15.06 1.25 -10.15
C LYS A 105 -15.23 2.70 -10.58
N GLY A 106 -14.58 3.64 -9.91
CA GLY A 106 -14.59 5.06 -10.28
C GLY A 106 -14.02 5.31 -11.67
N LEU A 107 -12.89 4.66 -12.00
CA LEU A 107 -12.23 4.77 -13.31
C LEU A 107 -13.14 4.24 -14.43
N LEU A 108 -13.66 3.02 -14.28
CA LEU A 108 -14.54 2.38 -15.27
C LEU A 108 -15.83 3.18 -15.50
N ASN A 109 -16.42 3.70 -14.43
CA ASN A 109 -17.63 4.54 -14.54
C ASN A 109 -17.33 5.92 -15.16
N GLY A 110 -16.15 6.49 -14.89
CA GLY A 110 -15.66 7.73 -15.49
C GLY A 110 -15.47 7.60 -17.01
N GLU A 111 -14.85 6.50 -17.46
CA GLU A 111 -14.69 6.18 -18.88
C GLU A 111 -16.03 5.96 -19.59
N GLN A 112 -16.97 5.24 -18.95
CA GLN A 112 -18.32 5.07 -19.50
C GLN A 112 -19.05 6.41 -19.63
N ARG A 113 -18.90 7.32 -18.67
CA ARG A 113 -19.51 8.66 -18.73
C ARG A 113 -18.86 9.53 -19.82
N ALA A 114 -17.55 9.43 -20.02
CA ALA A 114 -16.84 10.08 -21.11
C ALA A 114 -17.28 9.56 -22.49
N ARG A 115 -17.40 8.24 -22.66
CA ARG A 115 -17.93 7.60 -23.88
C ARG A 115 -19.37 8.01 -24.17
N ARG A 116 -20.26 8.03 -23.17
CA ARG A 116 -21.66 8.49 -23.32
C ARG A 116 -21.76 9.97 -23.71
N ARG A 117 -20.88 10.84 -23.17
CA ARG A 117 -20.81 12.25 -23.58
C ARG A 117 -20.31 12.42 -25.02
N CYS A 118 -19.33 11.61 -25.44
CA CYS A 118 -18.84 11.65 -26.82
C CYS A 118 -19.89 11.13 -27.81
N GLY A 119 -20.62 10.06 -27.46
CA GLY A 119 -21.72 9.53 -28.28
C GLY A 119 -22.88 10.52 -28.44
N LYS A 120 -23.23 11.30 -27.40
CA LYS A 120 -24.27 12.35 -27.50
C LYS A 120 -23.87 13.54 -28.37
N LYS A 121 -22.57 13.89 -28.45
CA LYS A 121 -22.11 14.97 -29.33
C LYS A 121 -22.23 14.63 -30.83
N ASN A 122 -22.32 13.35 -31.18
CA ASN A 122 -22.54 12.90 -32.56
C ASN A 122 -24.04 12.76 -32.93
N CYS A 123 -24.96 13.05 -32.00
CA CYS A 123 -26.41 13.01 -32.26
C CYS A 123 -27.08 14.38 -32.33
N LEU A 124 -26.32 15.48 -32.21
CA LEU A 124 -26.82 16.87 -32.28
C LEU A 124 -26.49 17.55 -33.62
N SER A 125 -26.08 16.78 -34.62
CA SER A 125 -25.85 17.25 -35.99
C SER A 125 -26.74 16.47 -36.96
N ARG A 126 -28.05 16.66 -36.87
CA ARG A 126 -29.02 16.41 -37.96
C ARG A 126 -30.21 17.34 -37.78
#